data_AF-Q08Z54-F1
#
_entry.id   AF-Q08Z54-F1
#
_cell.length_a   1.000
_cell.length_b   1.000
_cell.length_c   1.000
_cell.angle_alpha   90.00
_cell.angle_beta   90.00
_cell.angle_gamma   90.00
#
_symmetry.space_group_name_H-M   'P 1'
#
loop_
_entity.id
_entity.type
_entity.pdbx_description
1 polymer ?
#
loop_
_entity_poly.entity_id
_entity_poly.type
_entity_poly.pdbx_seq_one_letter_code
_entity_poly.pdbx_strand_id
1 'polypeptide(L)'
;MARRDDPLCRSARLEASGPAGLTAAAYLASGGTPLLASETRLGPAAPGFLVGAGDVGAPGAEVLARVLPEVNPDALGTEAEGRLAELPAAWGGAAPWVALGGGGERGGVVFRGSAGCVWCFGETVRTLGPPPTGVLGIALGALGALLFQRLRLGQGPALGGRWCTAPGQVEDMALRRCAKCR
;
A
#
# COMPACT_ATOMS: atom_id res chain seq x y z
N MET A 1 -10.28 21.10 23.18
CA MET A 1 -10.58 19.66 23.28
C MET A 1 -9.55 18.93 22.43
N ALA A 2 -8.47 18.45 23.05
CA ALA A 2 -7.39 17.78 22.30
C ALA A 2 -7.95 16.48 21.71
N ARG A 3 -7.98 16.36 20.37
CA ARG A 3 -8.29 15.09 19.71
C ARG A 3 -7.27 14.08 20.26
N ARG A 4 -7.76 12.98 20.83
CA ARG A 4 -6.91 11.81 21.10
C ARG A 4 -6.14 11.50 19.82
N ASP A 5 -4.84 11.25 19.94
CA ASP A 5 -3.99 10.74 18.86
C ASP A 5 -4.59 9.42 18.33
N ASP A 6 -5.56 9.50 17.44
CA ASP A 6 -6.08 8.34 16.73
C ASP A 6 -5.08 8.01 15.61
N PRO A 7 -4.36 6.88 15.70
CA PRO A 7 -3.37 6.51 14.71
C PRO A 7 -3.98 6.30 13.31
N LEU A 8 -5.31 6.17 13.19
CA LEU A 8 -6.00 6.10 11.90
C LEU A 8 -6.18 7.49 11.27
N CYS A 9 -6.21 8.58 12.05
CA CYS A 9 -6.37 9.94 11.54
C CYS A 9 -5.09 10.52 10.90
N ARG A 10 -3.94 9.85 11.04
CA ARG A 10 -2.69 10.30 10.40
C ARG A 10 -2.69 9.90 8.92
N SER A 11 -2.17 10.71 8.01
CA SER A 11 -2.25 10.34 6.59
C SER A 11 -1.27 9.23 6.22
N ALA A 12 -1.57 8.41 5.22
CA ALA A 12 -0.63 7.46 4.63
C ALA A 12 -0.03 8.03 3.34
N ARG A 13 1.29 7.87 3.13
CA ARG A 13 1.88 8.18 1.82
C ARG A 13 1.54 7.05 0.85
N LEU A 14 0.97 7.40 -0.30
CA LEU A 14 0.62 6.45 -1.34
C LEU A 14 1.46 6.69 -2.59
N GLU A 15 2.20 5.65 -3.02
CA GLU A 15 2.92 5.63 -4.30
C GLU A 15 2.33 4.52 -5.18
N ALA A 16 1.30 4.86 -5.95
CA ALA A 16 0.51 3.93 -6.74
C ALA A 16 0.39 4.40 -8.20
N SER A 17 0.53 3.47 -9.14
CA SER A 17 0.30 3.72 -10.57
C SER A 17 -0.67 2.73 -11.20
N GLY A 18 -0.96 1.63 -10.52
CA GLY A 18 -1.73 0.51 -11.00
C GLY A 18 -2.88 0.11 -10.08
N PRO A 19 -3.57 -0.99 -10.43
CA PRO A 19 -4.83 -1.37 -9.82
C PRO A 19 -4.69 -1.74 -8.34
N ALA A 20 -3.55 -2.30 -7.91
CA ALA A 20 -3.37 -2.73 -6.53
C ALA A 20 -3.25 -1.53 -5.59
N GLY A 21 -2.40 -0.56 -5.93
CA GLY A 21 -2.23 0.66 -5.16
C GLY A 21 -3.49 1.53 -5.16
N LEU A 22 -4.17 1.66 -6.29
CA LEU A 22 -5.44 2.41 -6.37
C LEU A 22 -6.57 1.72 -5.60
N THR A 23 -6.63 0.39 -5.61
CA THR A 23 -7.56 -0.34 -4.74
C THR A 23 -7.23 -0.10 -3.27
N ALA A 24 -5.95 -0.17 -2.89
CA ALA A 24 -5.54 0.12 -1.52
C ALA A 24 -5.93 1.54 -1.10
N ALA A 25 -5.81 2.51 -1.99
CA ALA A 25 -6.25 3.88 -1.77
C ALA A 25 -7.75 3.97 -1.44
N ALA A 26 -8.59 3.28 -2.23
CA ALA A 26 -10.04 3.26 -2.01
C ALA A 26 -10.40 2.72 -0.62
N TYR A 27 -9.78 1.60 -0.22
CA TYR A 27 -10.02 0.98 1.09
C TYR A 27 -9.50 1.82 2.25
N LEU A 28 -8.32 2.44 2.11
CA LEU A 28 -7.78 3.32 3.15
C LEU A 28 -8.63 4.57 3.33
N ALA A 29 -8.99 5.24 2.23
CA ALA A 29 -9.83 6.44 2.26
C ALA A 29 -11.22 6.16 2.85
N SER A 30 -11.90 5.11 2.37
CA SER A 30 -13.20 4.69 2.91
C SER A 30 -13.11 4.23 4.37
N GLY A 31 -11.99 3.61 4.76
CA GLY A 31 -11.70 3.24 6.14
C GLY A 31 -11.26 4.40 7.05
N GLY A 32 -11.36 5.66 6.58
CA GLY A 32 -11.05 6.86 7.36
C GLY A 32 -9.58 7.18 7.53
N THR A 33 -8.69 6.57 6.74
CA THR A 33 -7.26 6.91 6.69
C THR A 33 -7.02 7.94 5.58
N PRO A 34 -6.65 9.19 5.91
CA PRO A 34 -6.33 10.18 4.91
C PRO A 34 -5.10 9.76 4.09
N LEU A 35 -5.00 10.21 2.85
CA LEU A 35 -3.96 9.83 1.92
C LEU A 35 -3.21 11.06 1.42
N LEU A 36 -1.89 10.93 1.34
CA LEU A 36 -1.01 11.84 0.62
C LEU A 36 -0.46 11.07 -0.59
N ALA A 37 -1.08 11.29 -1.74
CA ALA A 37 -0.68 10.67 -3.00
C ALA A 37 0.63 11.26 -3.54
N SER A 38 1.41 10.45 -4.26
CA SER A 38 2.61 10.88 -4.96
C SER A 38 2.31 11.39 -6.37
N GLU A 39 3.30 12.07 -6.96
CA GLU A 39 3.30 12.50 -8.37
C GLU A 39 3.48 11.35 -9.37
N THR A 40 3.45 10.09 -8.91
CA THR A 40 3.59 8.93 -9.79
C THR A 40 2.46 8.94 -10.81
N ARG A 41 2.80 8.87 -12.10
CA ARG A 41 1.81 8.86 -13.17
C ARG A 41 1.02 7.56 -13.19
N LEU A 42 -0.27 7.69 -13.49
CA LEU A 42 -1.16 6.54 -13.61
C LEU A 42 -0.80 5.69 -14.83
N GLY A 43 -0.64 4.40 -14.63
CA GLY A 43 -0.29 3.44 -15.66
C GLY A 43 -1.47 3.03 -16.54
N PRO A 44 -1.23 2.29 -17.63
CA PRO A 44 -2.28 1.86 -18.56
C PRO A 44 -3.31 0.91 -17.94
N ALA A 45 -2.93 0.20 -16.86
CA ALA A 45 -3.81 -0.68 -16.10
C ALA A 45 -4.47 0.00 -14.88
N ALA A 46 -4.26 1.30 -14.70
CA ALA A 46 -4.86 2.08 -13.62
C ALA A 46 -6.40 2.14 -13.63
N PRO A 47 -7.09 2.17 -14.80
CA PRO A 47 -8.54 2.34 -14.81
C PRO A 47 -9.25 1.27 -13.98
N GLY A 48 -10.22 1.70 -13.20
CA GLY A 48 -10.91 0.86 -12.22
C GLY A 48 -11.89 1.66 -11.38
N PHE A 49 -12.01 1.32 -10.10
CA PHE A 49 -13.02 1.91 -9.21
C PHE A 49 -12.84 3.42 -8.99
N LEU A 50 -11.59 3.88 -8.76
CA LEU A 50 -11.32 5.30 -8.48
C LEU A 50 -11.02 6.14 -9.72
N VAL A 51 -10.58 5.51 -10.80
CA VAL A 51 -9.88 6.20 -11.90
C VAL A 51 -10.48 5.76 -13.23
N GLY A 52 -10.77 6.73 -14.11
CA GLY A 52 -11.29 6.47 -15.44
C GLY A 52 -10.19 6.23 -16.49
N ALA A 53 -10.56 5.71 -17.66
CA ALA A 53 -9.61 5.51 -18.77
C ALA A 53 -8.97 6.82 -19.27
N GLY A 54 -9.67 7.96 -19.14
CA GLY A 54 -9.16 9.28 -19.53
C GLY A 54 -8.06 9.84 -18.61
N ASP A 55 -7.87 9.25 -17.43
CA ASP A 55 -6.86 9.68 -16.47
C ASP A 55 -5.50 8.99 -16.66
N VAL A 56 -5.42 8.02 -17.58
CA VAL A 56 -4.17 7.30 -17.86
C VAL A 56 -3.07 8.28 -18.26
N GLY A 57 -1.91 8.15 -17.62
CA GLY A 57 -0.76 9.03 -17.81
C GLY A 57 -0.80 10.32 -17.00
N ALA A 58 -1.94 10.70 -16.39
CA ALA A 58 -2.00 11.87 -15.51
C ALA A 58 -1.23 11.64 -14.19
N PRO A 59 -0.77 12.71 -13.51
CA PRO A 59 -0.18 12.59 -12.18
C PRO A 59 -1.18 12.01 -11.17
N GLY A 60 -0.77 10.98 -10.42
CA GLY A 60 -1.64 10.32 -9.45
C GLY A 60 -2.14 11.26 -8.36
N ALA A 61 -1.31 12.19 -7.89
CA ALA A 61 -1.70 13.21 -6.91
C ALA A 61 -2.87 14.08 -7.38
N GLU A 62 -2.83 14.56 -8.63
CA GLU A 62 -3.90 15.38 -9.21
C GLU A 62 -5.22 14.62 -9.33
N VAL A 63 -5.17 13.38 -9.83
CA VAL A 63 -6.36 12.54 -10.01
C VAL A 63 -6.94 12.14 -8.66
N LEU A 64 -6.10 11.69 -7.72
CA LEU A 64 -6.55 11.26 -6.40
C LEU A 64 -7.08 12.42 -5.55
N ALA A 65 -6.52 13.62 -5.67
CA ALA A 65 -7.06 14.82 -5.03
C ALA A 65 -8.49 15.13 -5.48
N ARG A 66 -8.85 14.78 -6.72
CA ARG A 66 -10.19 14.96 -7.27
C ARG A 66 -11.17 13.87 -6.79
N VAL A 67 -10.78 12.60 -6.87
CA VAL A 67 -11.71 11.47 -6.70
C VAL A 67 -11.84 10.98 -5.25
N LEU A 68 -10.81 11.12 -4.42
CA LEU A 68 -10.87 10.63 -3.04
C LEU A 68 -11.90 11.36 -2.16
N PRO A 69 -12.11 12.69 -2.28
CA PRO A 69 -13.18 13.39 -1.57
C PRO A 69 -14.59 12.86 -1.86
N GLU A 70 -14.82 12.27 -3.04
CA GLU A 70 -16.10 11.64 -3.39
C GLU A 70 -16.32 10.33 -2.61
N VAL A 71 -15.24 9.64 -2.22
CA VAL A 71 -15.28 8.43 -1.39
C VAL A 71 -15.40 8.80 0.09
N ASN A 72 -14.62 9.78 0.54
CA ASN A 72 -14.66 10.32 1.90
C ASN A 72 -14.16 11.77 1.88
N PRO A 73 -14.94 12.75 2.35
CA PRO A 73 -14.55 14.18 2.31
C PRO A 73 -13.26 14.49 3.07
N ASP A 74 -12.87 13.65 4.04
CA ASP A 74 -11.65 13.79 4.83
C ASP A 74 -10.50 12.90 4.31
N ALA A 75 -10.62 12.35 3.10
CA ALA A 75 -9.65 11.40 2.55
C ALA A 75 -8.29 12.01 2.17
N LEU A 76 -8.16 13.34 2.15
CA LEU A 76 -6.93 14.01 1.77
C LEU A 76 -6.12 14.42 2.99
N GLY A 77 -4.85 14.02 2.98
CA GLY A 77 -3.87 14.34 4.02
C GLY A 77 -2.83 15.35 3.56
N THR A 78 -2.23 16.06 4.51
CA THR A 78 -1.13 17.02 4.26
C THR A 78 0.23 16.48 4.69
N GLU A 79 0.26 15.68 5.74
CA GLU A 79 1.46 15.01 6.26
C GLU A 79 1.21 13.51 6.39
N ALA A 80 2.23 12.71 6.05
CA ALA A 80 2.09 11.26 6.03
C ALA A 80 2.96 10.57 7.08
N GLU A 81 2.35 9.63 7.80
CA GLU A 81 3.02 8.64 8.62
C GLU A 81 2.75 7.24 8.06
N GLY A 82 3.83 6.59 7.64
CA GLY A 82 3.77 5.34 6.90
C GLY A 82 3.67 5.52 5.39
N ARG A 83 3.91 4.42 4.68
CA ARG A 83 3.98 4.35 3.22
C ARG A 83 3.35 3.07 2.71
N LEU A 84 2.48 3.18 1.72
CA LEU A 84 2.01 2.07 0.91
C LEU A 84 2.39 2.33 -0.54
N ALA A 85 3.07 1.38 -1.18
CA ALA A 85 3.57 1.56 -2.52
C ALA A 85 3.53 0.27 -3.35
N GLU A 86 3.26 0.42 -4.63
CA GLU A 86 3.49 -0.63 -5.63
C GLU A 86 4.96 -0.70 -6.01
N LEU A 87 5.47 -1.90 -6.24
CA LEU A 87 6.85 -2.08 -6.69
C LEU A 87 7.00 -1.82 -8.20
N PRO A 88 8.13 -1.24 -8.64
CA PRO A 88 9.28 -0.80 -7.84
C PRO A 88 9.01 0.51 -7.09
N ALA A 89 9.48 0.62 -5.85
CA ALA A 89 9.38 1.82 -5.02
C ALA A 89 10.63 2.03 -4.16
N ALA A 90 10.92 3.29 -3.84
CA ALA A 90 11.91 3.65 -2.83
C ALA A 90 11.26 3.64 -1.44
N TRP A 91 12.03 3.31 -0.41
CA TRP A 91 11.52 3.16 0.96
C TRP A 91 12.27 4.06 1.92
N GLY A 92 11.53 4.79 2.75
CA GLY A 92 12.06 5.72 3.73
C GLY A 92 10.95 6.43 4.51
N GLY A 93 11.33 7.12 5.58
CA GLY A 93 10.41 7.78 6.51
C GLY A 93 9.88 6.87 7.61
N ALA A 94 8.87 7.34 8.34
CA ALA A 94 8.26 6.58 9.42
C ALA A 94 7.53 5.32 8.92
N ALA A 95 7.48 4.29 9.77
CA ALA A 95 6.64 3.11 9.56
C ALA A 95 5.15 3.46 9.84
N PRO A 96 4.16 2.65 9.42
CA PRO A 96 4.30 1.36 8.75
C PRO A 96 4.61 1.46 7.26
N TRP A 97 5.31 0.47 6.71
CA TRP A 97 5.56 0.32 5.27
C TRP A 97 4.85 -0.91 4.74
N VAL A 98 4.19 -0.79 3.60
CA VAL A 98 3.51 -1.90 2.91
C VAL A 98 3.85 -1.85 1.42
N ALA A 99 4.60 -2.84 0.96
CA ALA A 99 4.96 -3.04 -0.45
C ALA A 99 3.98 -3.98 -1.13
N LEU A 100 3.48 -3.60 -2.30
CA LEU A 100 2.65 -4.42 -3.18
C LEU A 100 3.47 -4.83 -4.40
N GLY A 101 3.73 -6.11 -4.58
CA GLY A 101 4.53 -6.64 -5.67
C GLY A 101 4.00 -7.96 -6.22
N GLY A 102 4.77 -8.58 -7.09
CA GLY A 102 4.45 -9.86 -7.72
C GLY A 102 5.62 -10.85 -7.67
N GLY A 103 5.29 -12.14 -7.73
CA GLY A 103 6.26 -13.24 -7.75
C GLY A 103 5.75 -14.42 -8.58
N GLY A 104 5.92 -14.34 -9.90
CA GLY A 104 5.29 -15.24 -10.87
C GLY A 104 3.80 -14.98 -10.96
N GLU A 105 2.98 -16.04 -10.89
CA GLU A 105 1.50 -16.00 -10.93
C GLU A 105 0.85 -15.52 -9.61
N ARG A 106 1.62 -14.91 -8.70
CA ARG A 106 1.20 -14.57 -7.34
C ARG A 106 1.40 -13.09 -7.05
N GLY A 107 0.47 -12.48 -6.32
CA GLY A 107 0.67 -11.18 -5.69
C GLY A 107 1.40 -11.34 -4.35
N GLY A 108 2.29 -10.41 -4.02
CA GLY A 108 3.04 -10.41 -2.78
C GLY A 108 2.85 -9.11 -2.01
N VAL A 109 2.50 -9.19 -0.72
CA VAL A 109 2.55 -8.05 0.20
C VAL A 109 3.70 -8.26 1.17
N VAL A 110 4.62 -7.30 1.28
CA VAL A 110 5.64 -7.28 2.33
C VAL A 110 5.38 -6.07 3.20
N PHE A 111 5.38 -6.24 4.51
CA PHE A 111 4.99 -5.19 5.42
C PHE A 111 5.92 -5.07 6.63
N ARG A 112 6.07 -3.85 7.13
CA ARG A 112 6.95 -3.50 8.25
C ARG A 112 6.27 -2.48 9.15
N GLY A 113 6.14 -2.80 10.44
CA GLY A 113 5.84 -1.84 11.51
C GLY A 113 7.11 -1.17 12.06
N SER A 114 6.95 -0.30 13.07
CA SER A 114 8.06 0.49 13.63
C SER A 114 9.21 -0.35 14.18
N ALA A 115 8.90 -1.46 14.84
CA ALA A 115 9.88 -2.42 15.38
C ALA A 115 10.42 -3.42 14.33
N GLY A 116 9.94 -3.39 13.08
CA GLY A 116 10.40 -4.30 12.03
C GLY A 116 11.79 -3.92 11.51
N CYS A 117 12.59 -4.91 11.12
CA CYS A 117 13.92 -4.66 10.58
C CYS A 117 13.86 -4.09 9.15
N VAL A 118 14.39 -2.86 8.95
CA VAL A 118 14.46 -2.18 7.64
C VAL A 118 15.19 -3.03 6.60
N TRP A 119 16.31 -3.64 6.99
CA TRP A 119 17.11 -4.46 6.07
C TRP A 119 16.38 -5.74 5.66
N CYS A 120 15.74 -6.45 6.59
CA CYS A 120 14.97 -7.65 6.24
C CYS A 120 13.80 -7.34 5.30
N PHE A 121 13.12 -6.20 5.52
CA PHE A 121 12.11 -5.70 4.59
C PHE A 121 12.72 -5.46 3.20
N GLY A 122 13.81 -4.70 3.11
CA GLY A 122 14.47 -4.39 1.83
C GLY A 122 14.96 -5.63 1.08
N GLU A 123 15.63 -6.56 1.77
CA GLU A 123 16.07 -7.83 1.18
C GLU A 123 14.90 -8.66 0.66
N THR A 124 13.75 -8.65 1.34
CA THR A 124 12.57 -9.39 0.90
C THR A 124 11.92 -8.71 -0.32
N VAL A 125 11.72 -7.39 -0.26
CA VAL A 125 11.12 -6.61 -1.35
C VAL A 125 11.92 -6.71 -2.66
N ARG A 126 13.26 -6.78 -2.60
CA ARG A 126 14.10 -6.94 -3.80
C ARG A 126 13.88 -8.26 -4.56
N THR A 127 13.23 -9.25 -3.94
CA THR A 127 12.90 -10.51 -4.60
C THR A 127 11.59 -10.45 -5.39
N LEU A 128 10.85 -9.34 -5.29
CA LEU A 128 9.56 -9.16 -5.93
C LEU A 128 9.66 -8.26 -7.15
N GLY A 129 8.82 -8.54 -8.15
CA GLY A 129 8.59 -7.69 -9.29
C GLY A 129 7.35 -6.78 -9.12
N PRO A 130 6.89 -6.16 -10.22
CA PRO A 130 5.66 -5.38 -10.25
C PRO A 130 4.44 -6.19 -9.77
N PRO A 131 3.42 -5.55 -9.18
CA PRO A 131 2.20 -6.23 -8.77
C PRO A 131 1.44 -6.80 -9.98
N PRO A 132 0.68 -7.90 -9.80
CA PRO A 132 -0.22 -8.42 -10.83
C PRO A 132 -1.34 -7.43 -11.14
N THR A 133 -1.90 -7.54 -12.34
CA THR A 133 -3.07 -6.75 -12.78
C THR A 133 -4.38 -7.53 -12.58
N GLY A 134 -5.50 -6.93 -12.97
CA GLY A 134 -6.82 -7.56 -12.90
C GLY A 134 -7.27 -7.87 -11.47
N VAL A 135 -8.07 -8.93 -11.33
CA VAL A 135 -8.69 -9.31 -10.04
C VAL A 135 -7.67 -9.59 -8.95
N LEU A 136 -6.52 -10.20 -9.30
CA LEU A 136 -5.46 -10.47 -8.33
C LEU A 136 -4.81 -9.18 -7.83
N GLY A 137 -4.62 -8.18 -8.70
CA GLY A 137 -4.15 -6.85 -8.30
C GLY A 137 -5.12 -6.17 -7.33
N ILE A 138 -6.42 -6.25 -7.59
CA ILE A 138 -7.47 -5.72 -6.70
C ILE A 138 -7.42 -6.40 -5.33
N ALA A 139 -7.38 -7.74 -5.30
CA ALA A 139 -7.28 -8.50 -4.05
C ALA A 139 -6.00 -8.16 -3.26
N LEU A 140 -4.88 -8.00 -3.97
CA LEU A 140 -3.60 -7.59 -3.39
C LEU A 140 -3.69 -6.20 -2.75
N GLY A 141 -4.33 -5.24 -3.43
CA GLY A 141 -4.56 -3.90 -2.91
C GLY A 141 -5.40 -3.88 -1.63
N ALA A 142 -6.50 -4.62 -1.63
CA ALA A 142 -7.35 -4.76 -0.45
C ALA A 142 -6.60 -5.37 0.74
N LEU A 143 -5.83 -6.45 0.51
CA LEU A 143 -4.98 -7.06 1.53
C LEU A 143 -3.91 -6.09 2.04
N GLY A 144 -3.31 -5.31 1.14
CA GLY A 144 -2.34 -4.26 1.47
C GLY A 144 -2.90 -3.20 2.41
N ALA A 145 -4.08 -2.65 2.08
CA ALA A 145 -4.78 -1.68 2.92
C ALA A 145 -5.11 -2.24 4.31
N LEU A 146 -5.63 -3.47 4.37
CA LEU A 146 -5.91 -4.15 5.63
C LEU A 146 -4.65 -4.30 6.49
N LEU A 147 -3.55 -4.78 5.92
CA LEU A 147 -2.29 -4.95 6.65
C LEU A 147 -1.72 -3.62 7.13
N PHE A 148 -1.85 -2.55 6.32
CA PHE A 148 -1.45 -1.21 6.72
C PHE A 148 -2.21 -0.73 7.96
N GLN A 149 -3.54 -0.84 7.95
CA GLN A 149 -4.38 -0.47 9.10
C GLN A 149 -4.08 -1.31 10.33
N ARG A 150 -3.90 -2.63 10.18
CA ARG A 150 -3.51 -3.52 11.28
C ARG A 150 -2.20 -3.10 11.93
N LEU A 151 -1.19 -2.76 11.11
CA LEU A 151 0.10 -2.30 11.63
C LEU A 151 -0.02 -0.98 12.41
N ARG A 152 -0.86 -0.05 11.95
CA ARG A 152 -1.13 1.20 12.68
C ARG A 152 -1.77 0.98 14.03
N LEU A 153 -2.63 -0.02 14.11
CA LEU A 153 -3.29 -0.44 15.35
C LEU A 153 -2.38 -1.31 16.24
N GLY A 154 -1.11 -1.50 15.88
CA GLY A 154 -0.18 -2.36 16.60
C GLY A 154 -0.56 -3.85 16.57
N GLN A 155 -1.35 -4.27 15.58
CA GLN A 155 -1.84 -5.63 15.46
C GLN A 155 -0.97 -6.47 14.52
N GLY A 156 -0.58 -7.65 15.00
CA GLY A 156 0.21 -8.61 14.24
C GLY A 156 1.73 -8.40 14.36
N PRO A 157 2.53 -9.12 13.56
CA PRO A 157 3.99 -9.07 13.65
C PRO A 157 4.53 -7.73 13.10
N ALA A 158 5.64 -7.25 13.68
CA ALA A 158 6.29 -6.02 13.24
C ALA A 158 6.96 -6.12 11.86
N LEU A 159 7.12 -7.32 11.31
CA LEU A 159 7.63 -7.57 9.96
C LEU A 159 7.03 -8.87 9.46
N GLY A 160 6.49 -8.87 8.25
CA GLY A 160 5.84 -10.02 7.67
C GLY A 160 5.71 -9.92 6.16
N GLY A 161 5.26 -11.01 5.56
CA GLY A 161 4.88 -11.04 4.16
C GLY A 161 3.76 -12.04 3.92
N ARG A 162 2.97 -11.79 2.88
CA ARG A 162 1.87 -12.65 2.45
C ARG A 162 1.94 -12.84 0.95
N TRP A 163 1.74 -14.07 0.51
CA TRP A 163 1.35 -14.35 -0.86
C TRP A 163 -0.16 -14.27 -0.98
N CYS A 164 -0.63 -13.75 -2.11
CA CYS A 164 -2.01 -13.79 -2.54
C CYS A 164 -2.05 -14.48 -3.90
N THR A 165 -2.86 -15.52 -4.04
CA THR A 165 -3.05 -16.25 -5.30
C THR A 165 -4.52 -16.28 -5.66
N ALA A 166 -4.83 -16.32 -6.95
CA ALA A 166 -6.21 -16.47 -7.40
C ALA A 166 -6.76 -17.85 -6.97
N PRO A 167 -8.03 -17.96 -6.52
CA PRO A 167 -9.06 -16.90 -6.50
C PRO A 167 -9.15 -16.12 -5.17
N GLY A 168 -8.12 -16.13 -4.31
CA GLY A 168 -8.12 -15.37 -3.05
C GLY A 168 -7.42 -16.09 -1.89
N GLN A 169 -6.58 -17.08 -2.16
CA GLN A 169 -5.83 -17.76 -1.11
C GLN A 169 -4.72 -16.84 -0.61
N VAL A 170 -4.54 -16.83 0.71
CA VAL A 170 -3.50 -16.04 1.38
C VAL A 170 -2.59 -16.97 2.14
N GLU A 171 -1.30 -16.93 1.83
CA GLU A 171 -0.27 -17.78 2.43
C GLU A 171 0.84 -16.93 3.05
N ASP A 172 1.56 -17.51 4.00
CA ASP A 172 2.74 -16.86 4.57
C ASP A 172 3.89 -16.78 3.54
N MET A 173 4.51 -15.62 3.44
CA MET A 173 5.71 -15.44 2.64
C MET A 173 6.95 -15.64 3.50
N ALA A 174 7.87 -16.48 3.02
CA ALA A 174 9.19 -16.60 3.62
C ALA A 174 9.97 -15.29 3.47
N LEU A 175 10.41 -14.73 4.59
CA LEU A 175 11.16 -13.48 4.62
C LEU A 175 12.67 -13.73 4.44
N ARG A 176 13.33 -12.82 3.72
CA ARG A 176 14.79 -12.75 3.72
C ARG A 176 15.26 -12.05 5.00
N ARG A 177 16.17 -12.70 5.74
CA ARG A 177 16.76 -12.16 6.98
C ARG A 177 18.16 -11.63 6.71
N CYS A 178 18.43 -10.42 7.19
CA CYS A 178 19.78 -9.86 7.19
C CYS A 178 20.66 -10.59 8.22
N ALA A 179 21.99 -10.44 8.13
CA ALA A 179 22.93 -11.14 8.99
C ALA A 179 22.69 -10.96 10.50
N LYS A 180 22.13 -9.81 10.92
CA LYS A 180 21.84 -9.52 12.34
C LYS A 180 20.56 -10.18 12.87
N CYS A 181 19.66 -10.58 11.98
CA CYS A 181 18.36 -11.16 12.34
C CYS A 181 18.24 -12.63 11.90
N ARG A 182 19.38 -13.25 11.56
CA ARG A 182 19.50 -14.69 11.31
C ARG A 182 19.80 -15.41 12.62
#